data_AF-A0A091PWX5-F1
#
_entry.id   AF-A0A091PWX5-F1
#
_cell.length_a   1.000
_cell.length_b   1.000
_cell.length_c   1.000
_cell.angle_alpha   90.00
_cell.angle_beta   90.00
_cell.angle_gamma   90.00
#
_symmetry.space_group_name_H-M   'P 1'
#
loop_
_entity.id
_entity.type
_entity.pdbx_description
1 polymer ?
#
loop_
_entity_poly.entity_id
_entity_poly.type
_entity_poly.pdbx_seq_one_letter_code
_entity_poly.pdbx_strand_id
1 'polypeptide(L)'
;TTCQGHRLCSTYRTIYRVAYRQAYRQLPQPTASCCPGWSRANSHALGCNRALCWVPCQNGGSCTFPGRCTCLPGWMGRTCQTDVDECAGQSHGCGQLCINTAGSYQCACRDGFTLAADDKACQPLGPEPGPETFSQAGPPGEMKEEMQDLKSRVEALEQKLQSVLAPFHNLMPSAPEDVGADPISRLSHSLQQLDRIDSLSEQISFLEERLETCKCLEKS
;
A
#
# COMPACT_ATOMS: atom_id res chain seq x y z
N THR A 1 12.84 7.69 -80.44
CA THR A 1 12.37 7.80 -81.84
C THR A 1 13.51 8.38 -82.65
N THR A 2 13.67 8.08 -83.94
CA THR A 2 14.81 8.52 -84.79
C THR A 2 14.40 9.67 -85.69
N CYS A 3 15.30 10.61 -85.97
CA CYS A 3 15.12 11.67 -86.96
C CYS A 3 16.20 11.46 -88.03
N GLN A 4 15.82 11.26 -89.29
CA GLN A 4 16.73 11.14 -90.46
C GLN A 4 17.97 10.24 -90.22
N GLY A 5 17.79 9.05 -89.66
CA GLY A 5 18.87 8.07 -89.50
C GLY A 5 19.80 8.23 -88.29
N HIS A 6 19.60 9.24 -87.42
CA HIS A 6 20.37 9.40 -86.18
C HIS A 6 19.49 9.30 -84.90
N ARG A 7 20.10 8.85 -83.79
CA ARG A 7 19.45 8.71 -82.46
C ARG A 7 19.08 10.11 -81.92
N LEU A 8 17.79 10.36 -81.66
CA LEU A 8 17.36 11.55 -80.92
C LEU A 8 17.76 11.42 -79.45
N CYS A 9 18.45 12.42 -78.92
CA CYS A 9 18.70 12.55 -77.49
C CYS A 9 17.45 13.09 -76.80
N SER A 10 17.01 12.40 -75.74
CA SER A 10 16.01 12.90 -74.79
C SER A 10 16.73 13.23 -73.49
N THR A 11 16.47 14.40 -72.92
CA THR A 11 16.99 14.76 -71.59
C THR A 11 15.86 14.64 -70.58
N TYR A 12 16.14 13.92 -69.50
CA TYR A 12 15.21 13.74 -68.38
C TYR A 12 15.76 14.51 -67.19
N ARG A 13 14.89 15.17 -66.43
CA ARG A 13 15.25 15.69 -65.11
C ARG A 13 14.58 14.84 -64.04
N THR A 14 15.41 14.16 -63.28
CA THR A 14 14.99 13.50 -62.05
C THR A 14 14.91 14.54 -60.95
N ILE A 15 13.75 14.69 -60.32
CA ILE A 15 13.59 15.55 -59.15
C ILE A 15 13.34 14.66 -57.95
N TYR A 16 14.29 14.66 -57.02
CA TYR A 16 14.10 14.03 -55.72
C TYR A 16 13.32 14.98 -54.82
N ARG A 17 12.17 14.54 -54.32
CA ARG A 17 11.45 15.25 -53.26
C ARG A 17 11.37 14.36 -52.04
N VAL A 18 11.93 14.85 -50.94
CA VAL A 18 11.74 14.26 -49.62
C VAL A 18 10.39 14.76 -49.12
N ALA A 19 9.40 13.87 -49.09
CA ALA A 19 8.11 14.16 -48.47
C ALA A 19 8.21 13.71 -47.01
N TYR A 20 8.27 14.67 -46.07
CA TYR A 20 8.08 14.33 -44.68
C TYR A 20 6.62 13.94 -44.49
N ARG A 21 6.36 12.73 -43.99
CA ARG A 21 5.04 12.42 -43.45
C ARG A 21 4.94 13.19 -42.15
N GLN A 22 4.15 14.27 -42.13
CA GLN A 22 3.65 14.85 -40.88
C GLN A 22 2.62 13.88 -40.28
N ALA A 23 3.08 12.69 -39.91
CA ALA A 23 2.39 11.88 -38.94
C ALA A 23 2.61 12.59 -37.61
N TYR A 24 1.82 13.62 -37.36
CA TYR A 24 1.45 13.91 -35.98
C TYR A 24 0.77 12.64 -35.50
N ARG A 25 1.56 11.69 -34.97
CA ARG A 25 1.03 10.79 -33.97
C ARG A 25 0.40 11.76 -32.98
N GLN A 26 -0.93 11.78 -32.92
CA GLN A 26 -1.61 12.16 -31.71
C GLN A 26 -1.01 11.20 -30.67
N LEU A 27 0.11 11.61 -30.06
CA LEU A 27 0.59 11.00 -28.84
C LEU A 27 -0.66 11.01 -27.97
N PRO A 28 -1.19 9.85 -27.57
CA PRO A 28 -2.29 9.83 -26.61
C PRO A 28 -1.82 10.76 -25.50
N GLN A 29 -2.61 11.81 -25.20
CA GLN A 29 -2.31 12.66 -24.07
C GLN A 29 -1.95 11.71 -22.92
N PRO A 30 -0.78 11.86 -22.28
CA PRO A 30 -0.40 10.93 -21.24
C PRO A 30 -1.53 10.99 -20.22
N THR A 31 -2.35 9.94 -20.16
CA THR A 31 -3.41 9.81 -19.18
C THR A 31 -2.65 9.77 -17.87
N ALA A 32 -2.54 10.92 -17.21
CA ALA A 32 -1.74 11.07 -16.00
C ALA A 32 -2.26 10.06 -14.97
N SER A 33 -1.59 8.93 -14.89
CA SER A 33 -1.90 7.85 -13.97
C SER A 33 -1.24 8.18 -12.64
N CYS A 34 -1.92 7.83 -11.56
CA CYS A 34 -1.33 7.99 -10.23
C CYS A 34 -0.13 7.08 -10.06
N CYS A 35 0.84 7.52 -9.27
CA CYS A 35 1.94 6.67 -8.82
C CYS A 35 1.39 5.44 -8.10
N PRO A 36 2.13 4.31 -8.09
CA PRO A 36 1.71 3.09 -7.39
C PRO A 36 1.29 3.38 -5.95
N GLY A 37 0.12 2.86 -5.55
CA GLY A 37 -0.43 3.05 -4.21
C GLY A 37 -1.16 4.38 -3.98
N TRP A 38 -1.28 5.23 -4.99
CA TRP A 38 -2.07 6.47 -4.93
C TRP A 38 -3.26 6.42 -5.88
N SER A 39 -4.31 7.14 -5.51
CA SER A 39 -5.54 7.29 -6.29
C SER A 39 -6.00 8.74 -6.27
N ARG A 40 -6.87 9.06 -7.22
CA ARG A 40 -7.58 10.34 -7.22
C ARG A 40 -8.67 10.28 -6.16
N ALA A 41 -8.87 11.38 -5.42
CA ALA A 41 -9.91 11.44 -4.40
C ALA A 41 -11.32 11.29 -5.00
N ASN A 42 -11.52 11.81 -6.22
CA ASN A 42 -12.74 11.69 -7.02
C ASN A 42 -12.41 11.81 -8.53
N SER A 43 -13.42 11.63 -9.39
CA SER A 43 -13.28 11.71 -10.86
C SER A 43 -12.83 13.08 -11.38
N HIS A 44 -13.13 14.14 -10.64
CA HIS A 44 -12.82 15.53 -11.01
C HIS A 44 -11.47 16.02 -10.45
N ALA A 45 -10.85 15.27 -9.53
CA ALA A 45 -9.57 15.62 -8.96
C ALA A 45 -8.46 15.42 -10.00
N LEU A 46 -7.71 16.49 -10.23
CA LEU A 46 -6.50 16.48 -11.05
C LEU A 46 -5.31 15.83 -10.32
N GLY A 47 -5.38 15.73 -8.99
CA GLY A 47 -4.29 15.23 -8.13
C GLY A 47 -4.50 13.79 -7.63
N CYS A 48 -3.38 13.10 -7.41
CA CYS A 48 -3.31 11.75 -6.84
C CYS A 48 -2.92 11.80 -5.36
N ASN A 49 -3.81 12.30 -4.53
CA ASN A 49 -3.57 12.58 -3.11
C ASN A 49 -4.25 11.58 -2.16
N ARG A 50 -4.95 10.56 -2.67
CA ARG A 50 -5.59 9.54 -1.84
C ARG A 50 -4.72 8.29 -1.81
N ALA A 51 -4.12 7.99 -0.66
CA ALA A 51 -3.36 6.76 -0.47
C ALA A 51 -4.27 5.53 -0.48
N LEU A 52 -3.79 4.45 -1.10
CA LEU A 52 -4.45 3.15 -1.15
C LEU A 52 -3.74 2.17 -0.21
N CYS A 53 -4.51 1.48 0.63
CA CYS A 53 -4.02 0.31 1.34
C CYS A 53 -4.49 -0.94 0.60
N TRP A 54 -3.56 -1.85 0.27
CA TRP A 54 -3.90 -3.13 -0.36
C TRP A 54 -4.83 -3.97 0.51
N VAL A 55 -4.62 -3.92 1.82
CA VAL A 55 -5.55 -4.45 2.82
C VAL A 55 -6.25 -3.25 3.47
N PRO A 56 -7.59 -3.21 3.50
CA PRO A 56 -8.31 -2.08 4.08
C PRO A 56 -8.03 -1.97 5.58
N CYS A 57 -7.87 -0.73 6.05
CA CYS A 57 -7.79 -0.46 7.48
C CYS A 57 -9.14 -0.78 8.14
N GLN A 58 -9.10 -1.48 9.27
CA GLN A 58 -10.26 -1.86 10.07
C GLN A 58 -10.55 -0.80 11.13
N ASN A 59 -11.68 -0.93 11.82
CA ASN A 59 -12.04 -0.14 13.01
C ASN A 59 -11.89 1.38 12.85
N GLY A 60 -12.26 1.91 11.66
CA GLY A 60 -12.22 3.33 11.37
C GLY A 60 -10.82 3.90 11.09
N GLY A 61 -9.80 3.05 10.94
CA GLY A 61 -8.45 3.49 10.53
C GLY A 61 -8.43 4.11 9.13
N SER A 62 -7.43 4.98 8.88
CA SER A 62 -7.28 5.70 7.61
C SER A 62 -5.94 5.41 6.94
N CYS A 63 -5.92 5.39 5.61
CA CYS A 63 -4.70 5.28 4.80
C CYS A 63 -4.10 6.66 4.59
N THR A 64 -3.06 7.00 5.35
CA THR A 64 -2.31 8.26 5.17
C THR A 64 -1.13 8.10 4.22
N PHE A 65 -0.66 6.87 4.03
CA PHE A 65 0.41 6.54 3.10
C PHE A 65 0.13 5.17 2.45
N PRO A 66 0.57 4.91 1.21
CA PRO A 66 0.33 3.64 0.55
C PRO A 66 0.69 2.42 1.41
N GLY A 67 -0.29 1.55 1.64
CA GLY A 67 -0.12 0.35 2.47
C GLY A 67 0.09 0.58 3.97
N ARG A 68 -0.01 1.83 4.46
CA ARG A 68 0.16 2.18 5.88
C ARG A 68 -1.12 2.77 6.46
N CYS A 69 -1.70 2.07 7.42
CA CYS A 69 -2.83 2.54 8.20
C CYS A 69 -2.37 3.41 9.37
N THR A 70 -3.11 4.48 9.63
CA THR A 70 -3.12 5.19 10.91
C THR A 70 -4.40 4.83 11.63
N CYS A 71 -4.25 4.25 12.82
CA CYS A 71 -5.35 3.76 13.63
C CYS A 71 -5.93 4.87 14.51
N LEU A 72 -7.23 4.74 14.81
CA LEU A 72 -7.85 5.55 15.85
C LEU A 72 -7.31 5.12 17.23
N PRO A 73 -7.41 5.99 18.26
CA PRO A 73 -7.11 5.60 19.63
C PRO A 73 -7.85 4.32 20.03
N GLY A 74 -7.22 3.48 20.85
CA GLY A 74 -7.76 2.17 21.25
C GLY A 74 -7.52 1.04 20.24
N TRP A 75 -6.91 1.31 19.07
CA TRP A 75 -6.61 0.28 18.06
C TRP A 75 -5.14 0.26 17.65
N MET A 76 -4.62 -0.93 17.38
CA MET A 76 -3.25 -1.18 16.94
C MET A 76 -3.15 -2.27 15.87
N GLY A 77 -1.92 -2.49 15.38
CA GLY A 77 -1.61 -3.45 14.31
C GLY A 77 -1.52 -2.80 12.92
N ARG A 78 -1.05 -3.57 11.94
CA ARG A 78 -0.80 -3.07 10.56
C ARG A 78 -2.06 -2.52 9.89
N THR A 79 -3.21 -3.12 10.18
CA THR A 79 -4.51 -2.74 9.60
C THR A 79 -5.50 -2.32 10.67
N CYS A 80 -5.04 -1.91 11.85
CA CYS A 80 -5.89 -1.50 12.98
C CYS A 80 -6.86 -2.60 13.46
N GLN A 81 -6.45 -3.86 13.30
CA GLN A 81 -7.30 -5.02 13.57
C GLN A 81 -7.26 -5.49 15.03
N THR A 82 -6.31 -4.99 15.81
CA THR A 82 -6.08 -5.44 17.18
C THR A 82 -6.50 -4.34 18.13
N ASP A 83 -7.36 -4.69 19.06
CA ASP A 83 -7.77 -3.83 20.16
C ASP A 83 -6.59 -3.57 21.11
N VAL A 84 -6.46 -2.35 21.62
CA VAL A 84 -5.48 -2.02 22.66
C VAL A 84 -6.15 -2.26 24.00
N ASP A 85 -5.65 -3.22 24.78
CA ASP A 85 -6.17 -3.43 26.13
C ASP A 85 -5.57 -2.41 27.10
N GLU A 86 -6.30 -1.33 27.38
CA GLU A 86 -5.84 -0.31 28.32
C GLU A 86 -5.86 -0.79 29.78
N CYS A 87 -6.61 -1.86 30.08
CA CYS A 87 -6.71 -2.44 31.42
C CYS A 87 -5.57 -3.42 31.74
N ALA A 88 -4.84 -3.90 30.74
CA ALA A 88 -3.69 -4.79 30.94
C ALA A 88 -2.55 -4.11 31.73
N GLY A 89 -2.49 -2.78 31.72
CA GLY A 89 -1.54 -1.99 32.50
C GLY A 89 -2.03 -1.70 33.93
N GLN A 90 -1.10 -1.63 34.89
CA GLN A 90 -1.42 -1.24 36.27
C GLN A 90 -1.88 0.22 36.42
N SER A 91 -1.64 1.06 35.41
CA SER A 91 -1.95 2.49 35.41
C SER A 91 -3.11 2.83 34.47
N HIS A 92 -4.19 2.04 34.49
CA HIS A 92 -5.38 2.24 33.65
C HIS A 92 -6.24 3.45 34.05
N GLY A 93 -5.94 4.11 35.19
CA GLY A 93 -6.57 5.39 35.57
C GLY A 93 -8.00 5.28 36.11
N CYS A 94 -8.50 4.07 36.36
CA CYS A 94 -9.75 3.83 37.07
C CYS A 94 -9.51 3.75 38.58
N GLY A 95 -10.46 4.21 39.37
CA GLY A 95 -10.35 4.19 40.84
C GLY A 95 -10.40 2.79 41.44
N GLN A 96 -11.06 1.83 40.78
CA GLN A 96 -11.18 0.45 41.27
C GLN A 96 -11.03 -0.60 40.16
N LEU A 97 -12.09 -0.84 39.38
CA LEU A 97 -12.10 -1.87 38.34
C LEU A 97 -11.97 -1.21 36.96
N CYS A 98 -11.28 -1.90 36.05
CA CYS A 98 -11.17 -1.53 34.65
C CYS A 98 -11.75 -2.66 33.80
N ILE A 99 -12.61 -2.30 32.85
CA ILE A 99 -13.22 -3.24 31.92
C ILE A 99 -12.81 -2.81 30.51
N ASN A 100 -12.02 -3.65 29.85
CA ASN A 100 -11.60 -3.40 28.48
C ASN A 100 -12.78 -3.59 27.52
N THR A 101 -12.89 -2.73 26.52
CA THR A 101 -13.95 -2.77 25.49
C THR A 101 -13.33 -2.55 24.12
N ALA A 102 -14.03 -2.91 23.03
CA ALA A 102 -13.46 -2.73 21.70
C ALA A 102 -13.24 -1.24 21.35
N GLY A 103 -11.98 -0.84 21.24
CA GLY A 103 -11.51 0.51 20.93
C GLY A 103 -11.49 1.46 22.13
N SER A 104 -11.74 0.99 23.35
CA SER A 104 -11.77 1.82 24.56
C SER A 104 -11.82 1.00 25.84
N TYR A 105 -11.96 1.66 26.99
CA TYR A 105 -12.20 0.99 28.26
C TYR A 105 -13.18 1.81 29.10
N GLN A 106 -13.80 1.15 30.07
CA GLN A 106 -14.67 1.80 31.04
C GLN A 106 -14.30 1.39 32.46
N CYS A 107 -14.43 2.34 33.38
CA CYS A 107 -14.21 2.08 34.79
C CYS A 107 -15.48 1.54 35.45
N ALA A 108 -15.30 0.64 36.40
CA ALA A 108 -16.37 0.10 37.22
C ALA A 108 -15.99 0.12 38.69
N CYS A 109 -17.00 0.04 39.55
CA CYS A 109 -16.84 0.05 40.99
C CYS A 109 -17.27 -1.28 41.59
N ARG A 110 -16.64 -1.64 42.71
CA ARG A 110 -17.06 -2.80 43.52
C ARG A 110 -18.38 -2.51 44.22
N ASP A 111 -19.02 -3.55 44.72
CA ASP A 111 -20.25 -3.44 45.49
C ASP A 111 -20.08 -2.46 46.66
N GLY A 112 -21.14 -1.68 46.93
CA GLY A 112 -21.10 -0.59 47.92
C GLY A 112 -20.51 0.73 47.40
N PHE A 113 -20.11 0.80 46.13
CA PHE A 113 -19.63 2.02 45.48
C PHE A 113 -20.40 2.33 44.19
N THR A 114 -20.44 3.60 43.81
CA THR A 114 -20.97 4.12 42.55
C THR A 114 -19.90 4.86 41.77
N LEU A 115 -19.98 4.78 40.45
CA LEU A 115 -19.10 5.54 39.57
C LEU A 115 -19.43 7.03 39.70
N ALA A 116 -18.41 7.83 39.98
CA ALA A 116 -18.54 9.27 40.08
C ALA A 116 -18.75 9.90 38.70
N ALA A 117 -19.11 11.19 38.67
CA ALA A 117 -19.39 11.94 37.44
C ALA A 117 -18.16 12.14 36.52
N ASP A 118 -16.96 11.76 36.96
CA ASP A 118 -15.74 11.77 36.16
C ASP A 118 -15.50 10.45 35.40
N ASP A 119 -16.45 9.50 35.50
CA ASP A 119 -16.42 8.15 34.92
C ASP A 119 -15.18 7.33 35.32
N LYS A 120 -14.48 7.71 36.40
CA LYS A 120 -13.22 7.09 36.82
C LYS A 120 -13.18 6.79 38.31
N ALA A 121 -13.58 7.74 39.15
CA ALA A 121 -13.55 7.57 40.59
C ALA A 121 -14.77 6.76 41.08
N CYS A 122 -14.60 6.09 42.20
CA CYS A 122 -15.67 5.34 42.85
C CYS A 122 -15.99 5.98 44.20
N GLN A 123 -17.25 6.34 44.41
CA GLN A 123 -17.75 6.94 45.64
C GLN A 123 -18.60 5.94 46.41
N PRO A 124 -18.45 5.84 47.74
CA PRO A 124 -19.26 4.93 48.55
C PRO A 124 -20.73 5.33 48.46
N LEU A 125 -21.60 4.33 48.39
CA LEU A 125 -23.06 4.46 48.41
C LEU A 125 -23.56 4.85 49.81
N GLY A 126 -23.23 6.06 50.27
CA GLY A 126 -23.68 6.58 51.57
C GLY A 126 -23.17 5.78 52.77
N PRO A 127 -23.58 6.15 54.01
CA PRO A 127 -23.10 5.46 55.20
C PRO A 127 -23.62 4.02 55.19
N GLU A 128 -22.71 3.06 55.30
CA GLU A 128 -23.06 1.70 55.68
C GLU A 128 -24.03 1.73 56.88
N PRO A 129 -25.09 0.92 56.89
CA PRO A 129 -25.68 0.50 58.16
C PRO A 129 -24.52 -0.06 58.99
N GLY A 130 -24.41 0.38 60.25
CA GLY A 130 -23.31 0.02 61.13
C GLY A 130 -23.06 -1.50 61.22
N PRO A 131 -21.97 -1.91 61.86
CA PRO A 131 -21.50 -3.29 61.82
C PRO A 131 -22.60 -4.21 62.34
N GLU A 132 -23.34 -4.86 61.45
CA GLU A 132 -24.12 -6.02 61.84
C GLU A 132 -23.07 -7.07 62.17
N THR A 133 -23.01 -7.36 63.47
CA THR A 133 -22.38 -8.52 64.06
C THR A 133 -22.72 -9.76 63.25
N PHE A 134 -21.90 -10.08 62.26
CA PHE A 134 -21.76 -11.44 61.77
C PHE A 134 -21.13 -12.23 62.91
N SER A 135 -21.99 -12.88 63.69
CA SER A 135 -21.59 -13.96 64.56
C SER A 135 -20.69 -14.92 63.79
N GLN A 136 -19.62 -15.33 64.46
CA GLN A 136 -18.67 -16.33 63.99
C GLN A 136 -19.36 -17.54 63.37
N ALA A 137 -18.99 -17.83 62.12
CA ALA A 137 -18.73 -19.18 61.67
C ALA A 137 -17.54 -19.11 60.70
N GLY A 138 -16.37 -19.61 61.11
CA GLY A 138 -15.26 -19.90 60.18
C GLY A 138 -15.28 -21.38 59.76
N PRO A 139 -14.50 -21.82 58.74
CA PRO A 139 -13.57 -21.07 57.87
C PRO A 139 -13.84 -21.22 56.34
N PRO A 140 -13.22 -20.40 55.48
CA PRO A 140 -13.20 -20.58 54.03
C PRO A 140 -12.05 -21.53 53.64
N GLY A 141 -12.28 -22.83 53.77
CA GLY A 141 -11.32 -23.88 53.34
C GLY A 141 -11.37 -24.14 51.84
N GLU A 142 -12.57 -24.13 51.25
CA GLU A 142 -12.79 -24.63 49.89
C GLU A 142 -12.21 -23.70 48.80
N MET A 143 -12.25 -22.38 49.00
CA MET A 143 -11.80 -21.43 47.96
C MET A 143 -10.27 -21.35 47.83
N LYS A 144 -9.53 -21.66 48.92
CA LYS A 144 -8.05 -21.77 48.86
C LYS A 144 -7.60 -23.03 48.12
N GLU A 145 -8.36 -24.11 48.26
CA GLU A 145 -8.05 -25.41 47.65
C GLU A 145 -8.25 -25.36 46.13
N GLU A 146 -9.35 -24.75 45.68
CA GLU A 146 -9.64 -24.53 44.24
C GLU A 146 -8.61 -23.59 43.57
N MET A 147 -8.19 -22.52 44.27
CA MET A 147 -7.17 -21.58 43.78
C MET A 147 -5.77 -22.24 43.70
N GLN A 148 -5.48 -23.16 44.63
CA GLN A 148 -4.23 -23.93 44.65
C GLN A 148 -4.21 -24.96 43.51
N ASP A 149 -5.33 -25.64 43.24
CA ASP A 149 -5.48 -26.55 42.11
C ASP A 149 -5.26 -25.82 40.77
N LEU A 150 -5.96 -24.69 40.58
CA LEU A 150 -5.86 -23.92 39.34
C LEU A 150 -4.44 -23.41 39.09
N LYS A 151 -3.74 -22.96 40.14
CA LYS A 151 -2.33 -22.55 40.05
C LYS A 151 -1.42 -23.69 39.60
N SER A 152 -1.60 -24.90 40.14
CA SER A 152 -0.79 -26.06 39.77
C SER A 152 -0.98 -26.47 38.30
N ARG A 153 -2.20 -26.29 37.77
CA ARG A 153 -2.53 -26.61 36.38
C ARG A 153 -1.97 -25.58 35.40
N VAL A 154 -1.91 -24.30 35.79
CA VAL A 154 -1.27 -23.24 35.00
C VAL A 154 0.24 -23.45 34.91
N GLU A 155 0.91 -23.75 36.03
CA GLU A 155 2.36 -24.02 36.04
C GLU A 155 2.70 -25.25 35.17
N ALA A 156 1.87 -26.29 35.18
CA ALA A 156 2.04 -27.46 34.31
C ALA A 156 1.88 -27.13 32.81
N LEU A 157 0.97 -26.21 32.47
CA LEU A 157 0.76 -25.76 31.08
C LEU A 157 1.93 -24.90 30.58
N GLU A 158 2.48 -24.02 31.41
CA GLU A 158 3.65 -23.19 31.06
C GLU A 158 4.90 -24.04 30.79
N GLN A 159 5.16 -25.04 31.63
CA GLN A 159 6.27 -25.98 31.41
C GLN A 159 6.09 -26.79 30.11
N LYS A 160 4.84 -27.14 29.78
CA LYS A 160 4.50 -27.85 28.54
C LYS A 160 4.66 -26.97 27.31
N LEU A 161 4.40 -25.66 27.43
CA LEU A 161 4.60 -24.70 26.35
C LEU A 161 6.09 -24.43 26.11
N GLN A 162 6.90 -24.32 27.17
CA GLN A 162 8.35 -24.13 27.06
C GLN A 162 9.06 -25.33 26.44
N SER A 163 8.59 -26.55 26.72
CA SER A 163 9.11 -27.77 26.09
C SER A 163 8.72 -27.90 24.60
N VAL A 164 7.61 -27.30 24.18
CA VAL A 164 7.20 -27.23 22.76
C VAL A 164 7.94 -26.12 21.99
N LEU A 165 8.34 -25.03 22.66
CA LEU A 165 9.05 -23.89 22.05
C LEU A 165 10.58 -24.05 22.00
N ALA A 166 11.16 -24.97 22.79
CA ALA A 166 12.58 -25.26 22.81
C ALA A 166 13.21 -25.65 21.44
N PRO A 167 12.52 -26.38 20.55
CA PRO A 167 13.06 -26.73 19.23
C PRO A 167 13.17 -25.53 18.26
N PHE A 168 12.36 -24.49 18.47
CA PHE A 168 12.30 -23.32 17.57
C PHE A 168 13.37 -22.26 17.84
N HIS A 169 14.02 -22.30 19.02
CA HIS A 169 15.10 -21.37 19.36
C HIS A 169 16.44 -21.68 18.65
N ASN A 170 16.57 -22.84 18.00
CA ASN A 170 17.75 -23.23 17.22
C ASN A 170 17.60 -23.07 15.69
N LEU A 171 16.51 -22.44 15.22
CA LEU A 171 16.19 -22.29 13.80
C LEU A 171 16.32 -20.86 13.25
N MET A 172 16.95 -19.95 13.99
CA MET A 172 17.32 -18.62 13.47
C MET A 172 18.83 -18.55 13.21
N PRO A 173 19.31 -18.99 12.04
CA PRO A 173 20.62 -18.57 11.57
C PRO A 173 20.54 -17.10 11.17
N SER A 174 21.36 -16.28 11.81
CA SER A 174 21.80 -15.01 11.26
C SER A 174 22.53 -15.27 9.94
N ALA A 175 22.07 -14.62 8.86
CA ALA A 175 22.71 -14.69 7.55
C ALA A 175 22.74 -13.31 6.86
N PRO A 176 23.69 -13.09 5.94
CA PRO A 176 24.40 -11.83 5.73
C PRO A 176 23.98 -11.05 4.47
N GLU A 177 24.75 -10.00 4.18
CA GLU A 177 24.60 -9.00 3.12
C GLU A 177 24.69 -9.50 1.65
N ASP A 178 24.02 -8.73 0.77
CA ASP A 178 24.40 -8.27 -0.59
C ASP A 178 24.04 -9.06 -1.88
N VAL A 179 23.77 -8.25 -2.91
CA VAL A 179 23.78 -8.43 -4.38
C VAL A 179 22.48 -8.83 -5.10
N GLY A 180 21.95 -7.91 -5.92
CA GLY A 180 21.08 -8.24 -7.06
C GLY A 180 20.43 -7.05 -7.75
N ALA A 181 21.14 -6.41 -8.69
CA ALA A 181 20.60 -5.37 -9.57
C ALA A 181 19.35 -5.82 -10.34
N ASP A 182 18.29 -5.00 -10.27
CA ASP A 182 16.96 -5.33 -10.78
C ASP A 182 16.93 -5.57 -12.31
N PRO A 183 16.35 -6.69 -12.79
CA PRO A 183 16.21 -7.01 -14.21
C PRO A 183 15.35 -5.99 -15.00
N ILE A 184 14.53 -5.22 -14.29
CA ILE A 184 13.67 -4.16 -14.83
C ILE A 184 14.52 -3.00 -15.41
N SER A 185 15.69 -2.74 -14.83
CA SER A 185 16.62 -1.69 -15.28
C SER A 185 17.26 -2.01 -16.65
N ARG A 186 17.47 -3.29 -16.96
CA ARG A 186 18.03 -3.69 -18.27
C ARG A 186 16.99 -3.58 -19.39
N LEU A 187 15.72 -3.89 -19.09
CA LEU A 187 14.63 -3.77 -20.05
C LEU A 187 14.36 -2.30 -20.43
N SER A 188 14.45 -1.36 -19.49
CA SER A 188 14.27 0.06 -19.79
C SER A 188 15.36 0.61 -20.71
N HIS A 189 16.61 0.18 -20.52
CA HIS A 189 17.74 0.62 -21.35
C HIS A 189 17.69 0.01 -22.77
N SER A 190 17.25 -1.25 -22.92
CA SER A 190 17.09 -1.88 -24.24
C SER A 190 15.92 -1.28 -25.04
N LEU A 191 14.83 -0.89 -24.38
CA LEU A 191 13.68 -0.25 -25.04
C LEU A 191 13.99 1.18 -25.54
N GLN A 192 14.86 1.92 -24.83
CA GLN A 192 15.30 3.24 -25.28
C GLN A 192 16.14 3.21 -26.57
N GLN A 193 16.77 2.07 -26.92
CA GLN A 193 17.51 1.94 -28.17
C GLN A 193 16.63 1.63 -29.39
N LEU A 194 15.46 1.01 -29.18
CA LEU A 194 14.52 0.70 -30.27
C LEU A 194 13.75 1.93 -30.75
N ASP A 195 13.51 2.92 -29.88
CA ASP A 195 12.81 4.18 -30.24
C ASP A 195 13.62 5.08 -31.19
N ARG A 196 14.92 4.79 -31.36
CA ARG A 196 15.82 5.53 -32.25
C ARG A 196 15.79 5.03 -33.70
N ILE A 197 15.21 3.87 -33.97
CA ILE A 197 15.24 3.20 -35.28
C ILE A 197 14.01 3.56 -36.15
N ASP A 198 12.86 3.89 -35.56
CA ASP A 198 11.65 4.30 -36.30
C ASP A 198 11.76 5.69 -36.97
N SER A 199 12.81 6.46 -36.64
CA SER A 199 13.09 7.77 -37.24
C SER A 199 13.74 7.71 -38.64
N LEU A 200 14.08 6.52 -39.15
CA LEU A 200 14.81 6.36 -40.42
C LEU A 200 13.95 5.89 -41.61
N SER A 201 12.63 5.80 -41.48
CA SER A 201 11.78 5.49 -42.65
C SER A 201 11.50 6.74 -43.48
N GLU A 202 12.52 7.26 -44.15
CA GLU A 202 12.38 8.31 -45.17
C GLU A 202 11.82 7.71 -46.46
N GLN A 203 10.58 8.06 -46.82
CA GLN A 203 9.99 7.65 -48.09
C GLN A 203 10.44 8.60 -49.20
N ILE A 204 11.41 8.17 -50.01
CA ILE A 204 11.84 8.88 -51.21
C ILE A 204 10.79 8.67 -52.31
N SER A 205 10.20 9.75 -52.82
CA SER A 205 9.32 9.71 -53.99
C SER A 205 10.07 10.14 -55.25
N PHE A 206 9.88 9.40 -56.34
CA PHE A 206 10.58 9.60 -57.61
C PHE A 206 9.61 10.15 -58.66
N LEU A 207 9.88 11.36 -59.16
CA LEU A 207 9.15 11.96 -60.27
C LEU A 207 10.15 12.30 -61.39
N GLU A 208 9.94 11.69 -62.55
CA GLU A 208 10.67 12.00 -63.79
C GLU A 208 9.89 13.04 -64.59
N GLU A 209 10.49 14.22 -64.77
CA GLU A 209 9.95 15.27 -65.61
C GLU A 209 10.72 15.28 -66.94
N ARG A 210 10.00 15.12 -68.05
CA ARG A 210 10.60 15.13 -69.40
C ARG A 210 10.68 16.57 -69.89
N LEU A 211 11.89 17.14 -69.85
CA LEU A 211 12.07 18.59 -69.99
C LEU A 211 11.94 19.16 -71.41
N GLU A 212 11.97 18.33 -72.47
CA GLU A 212 11.47 18.64 -73.82
C GLU A 212 11.92 17.53 -74.81
N THR A 213 11.29 17.46 -75.98
CA THR A 213 11.83 16.72 -77.13
C THR A 213 12.57 17.69 -78.04
N CYS A 214 13.86 17.47 -78.30
CA CYS A 214 14.61 18.27 -79.25
C CYS A 214 13.89 18.30 -80.61
N LYS A 215 13.58 19.49 -81.14
CA LYS A 215 13.04 19.65 -82.50
C LYS A 215 14.18 19.57 -83.51
N CYS A 216 13.99 18.77 -84.56
CA CYS A 216 14.90 18.73 -85.69
C CYS A 216 14.75 20.06 -86.45
N LEU A 217 15.82 20.87 -86.49
CA LEU A 217 15.84 22.09 -87.29
C LEU A 217 16.14 21.70 -88.73
N GLU A 218 15.24 22.02 -89.66
CA GLU A 218 15.55 21.94 -91.09
C GLU A 218 16.55 23.03 -91.44
N LYS A 219 17.65 22.65 -92.09
CA LYS A 219 18.60 23.62 -92.66
C LYS A 219 17.90 24.34 -93.81
N SER A 220 17.71 25.66 -93.68
CA SER A 220 17.46 26.56 -94.82
C SER A 220 18.73 26.78 -95.63
#